data_AF-A0A1I2C1D1-F1
#
_entry.id   AF-A0A1I2C1D1-F1
#
_cell.length_a   1.000
_cell.length_b   1.000
_cell.length_c   1.000
_cell.angle_alpha   90.00
_cell.angle_beta   90.00
_cell.angle_gamma   90.00
#
_symmetry.space_group_name_H-M   'P 1'
#
loop_
_entity.id
_entity.type
_entity.pdbx_description
1 polymer ?
#
loop_
_entity_poly.entity_id
_entity_poly.type
_entity_poly.pdbx_seq_one_letter_code
_entity_poly.pdbx_strand_id
1 'polypeptide(L)'
;MHSESEAIGITVTLLDGTIDGRYEYRLDSWNIDVYKIPHKLLKESDNYKVLHTPGVYLLFGEETTEGAPFVYVGEAEDIYVRLNQKHTFEKGANKEVWDDAIILVALSAGDLDKAKIKYLEGRFYEIASEAKRFVVKNGNTPKISQLSKQNINAMENLIKKAKLILPTTGYDVFTAKSDSVKPPKVQPQPKPKKKQGKIVDLPPLPSKELGPCEYAKTGLENLLNSGYTFSEAQMKRYGSIEGSKDFTHRNNPMFWVLKNGEKRADLDKTITDRYWAKVFQSGEYRFLMFSQWYKDNISGSHKSDFDNWYNTLTEK
;
A
#
# COMPACT_ATOMS: atom_id res chain seq x y z
N MET A 1 20.33 31.85 -15.76
CA MET A 1 20.50 30.65 -16.60
C MET A 1 19.45 29.65 -16.14
N HIS A 2 18.30 29.59 -16.81
CA HIS A 2 17.35 28.51 -16.57
C HIS A 2 17.95 27.25 -17.17
N SER A 3 18.29 26.26 -16.35
CA SER A 3 18.61 24.94 -16.89
C SER A 3 17.33 24.43 -17.57
N GLU A 4 17.38 24.20 -18.87
CA GLU A 4 16.34 23.44 -19.55
C GLU A 4 16.19 22.12 -18.78
N SER A 5 14.99 21.86 -18.27
CA SER A 5 14.68 20.57 -17.68
C SER A 5 14.69 19.55 -18.80
N GLU A 6 15.72 18.72 -18.85
CA GLU A 6 15.80 17.60 -19.78
C GLU A 6 14.62 16.66 -19.52
N ALA A 7 13.90 16.27 -20.58
CA ALA A 7 12.81 15.32 -20.46
C ALA A 7 13.37 13.96 -20.03
N ILE A 8 12.76 13.35 -19.01
CA ILE A 8 13.18 12.05 -18.50
C ILE A 8 12.14 11.02 -18.92
N GLY A 9 12.54 10.10 -19.79
CA GLY A 9 11.73 8.94 -20.17
C GLY A 9 11.78 7.86 -19.10
N ILE A 10 10.59 7.37 -18.70
CA ILE A 10 10.45 6.18 -17.86
C ILE A 10 9.71 5.13 -18.67
N THR A 11 10.33 3.99 -18.87
CA THR A 11 9.68 2.79 -19.42
C THR A 11 9.26 1.90 -18.27
N VAL A 12 8.00 1.47 -18.28
CA VAL A 12 7.45 0.52 -17.31
C VAL A 12 7.01 -0.74 -18.05
N THR A 13 7.58 -1.86 -17.66
CA THR A 13 7.24 -3.18 -18.19
C THR A 13 6.47 -3.97 -17.14
N LEU A 14 5.27 -4.43 -17.50
CA LEU A 14 4.50 -5.38 -16.69
C LEU A 14 5.00 -6.79 -17.02
N LEU A 15 5.86 -7.35 -16.17
CA LEU A 15 6.54 -8.62 -16.45
C LEU A 15 5.57 -9.80 -16.54
N ASP A 16 4.46 -9.71 -15.81
CA ASP A 16 3.41 -10.73 -15.79
C ASP A 16 2.19 -10.39 -16.68
N GLY A 17 2.25 -9.27 -17.42
CA GLY A 17 1.13 -8.80 -18.26
C GLY A 17 -0.12 -8.39 -17.47
N THR A 18 -0.02 -8.25 -16.14
CA THR A 18 -1.12 -7.86 -15.25
C THR A 18 -0.70 -6.77 -14.28
N ILE A 19 -1.67 -6.00 -13.78
CA ILE A 19 -1.41 -4.88 -12.86
C ILE A 19 -1.08 -5.34 -11.43
N ASP A 20 -1.41 -6.57 -11.06
CA ASP A 20 -1.14 -7.12 -9.72
C ASP A 20 0.16 -7.94 -9.68
N GLY A 21 0.96 -7.82 -10.74
CA GLY A 21 2.18 -8.58 -10.98
C GLY A 21 3.47 -7.82 -10.65
N ARG A 22 4.56 -8.30 -11.22
CA ARG A 22 5.90 -7.72 -11.12
C ARG A 22 6.10 -6.67 -12.19
N TYR A 23 6.87 -5.66 -11.84
CA TYR A 23 7.18 -4.54 -12.72
C TYR A 23 8.68 -4.34 -12.81
N GLU A 24 9.11 -3.92 -13.99
CA GLU A 24 10.43 -3.36 -14.25
C GLU A 24 10.25 -1.90 -14.66
N TYR A 25 11.02 -1.00 -14.05
CA TYR A 25 11.08 0.41 -14.37
C TYR A 25 12.49 0.75 -14.82
N ARG A 26 12.60 1.40 -15.98
CA ARG A 26 13.88 1.82 -16.56
C ARG A 26 13.83 3.30 -16.93
N LEU A 27 14.85 4.04 -16.51
CA LEU A 27 15.08 5.42 -16.92
C LEU A 27 16.04 5.42 -18.12
N ASP A 28 15.77 6.26 -19.11
CA ASP A 28 16.65 6.42 -20.26
C ASP A 28 18.06 6.84 -19.81
N SER A 29 19.08 6.19 -20.39
CA SER A 29 20.49 6.45 -20.06
C SER A 29 20.83 6.34 -18.57
N TRP A 30 20.17 5.42 -17.85
CA TRP A 30 20.51 5.05 -16.48
C TRP A 30 20.85 3.58 -16.38
N ASN A 31 22.04 3.26 -15.85
CA ASN A 31 22.51 1.87 -15.76
C ASN A 31 21.95 1.10 -14.54
N ILE A 32 20.78 1.49 -14.06
CA ILE A 32 20.08 0.86 -12.93
C ILE A 32 18.69 0.48 -13.41
N ASP A 33 18.34 -0.78 -13.18
CA ASP A 33 16.96 -1.22 -13.28
C ASP A 33 16.31 -1.19 -11.90
N VAL A 34 15.04 -0.81 -11.88
CA VAL A 34 14.22 -0.84 -10.68
C VAL A 34 13.12 -1.86 -10.84
N TYR A 35 13.01 -2.79 -9.90
CA TYR A 35 11.96 -3.81 -9.91
C TYR A 35 10.99 -3.57 -8.76
N LYS A 36 9.69 -3.74 -9.03
CA LYS A 36 8.67 -3.90 -8.00
C LYS A 36 8.20 -5.34 -8.01
N ILE A 37 8.39 -6.04 -6.90
CA ILE A 37 8.02 -7.44 -6.74
C ILE A 37 7.09 -7.58 -5.53
N PRO A 38 5.82 -7.94 -5.75
CA PRO A 38 4.94 -8.35 -4.67
C PRO A 38 5.50 -9.55 -3.92
N HIS A 39 5.45 -9.55 -2.59
CA HIS A 39 5.98 -10.61 -1.73
C HIS A 39 5.46 -11.99 -2.14
N LYS A 40 4.17 -12.08 -2.51
CA LYS A 40 3.53 -13.32 -2.99
C LYS A 40 4.21 -13.91 -4.24
N LEU A 41 4.84 -13.07 -5.08
CA LEU A 41 5.50 -13.45 -6.34
C LEU A 41 7.03 -13.55 -6.20
N LEU A 42 7.58 -13.35 -4.99
CA LEU A 42 9.03 -13.39 -4.78
C LEU A 42 9.62 -14.74 -5.21
N LYS A 43 9.00 -15.85 -4.78
CA LYS A 43 9.49 -17.21 -5.11
C LYS A 43 9.47 -17.50 -6.61
N GLU A 44 8.54 -16.91 -7.34
CA GLU A 44 8.42 -17.06 -8.80
C GLU A 44 9.44 -16.22 -9.56
N SER A 45 10.27 -15.44 -8.85
CA SER A 45 11.23 -14.51 -9.44
C SER A 45 12.68 -15.01 -9.45
N ASP A 46 12.94 -16.26 -9.03
CA ASP A 46 14.26 -16.91 -9.06
C ASP A 46 14.87 -16.95 -10.46
N ASN A 47 14.03 -17.04 -11.49
CA ASN A 47 14.47 -17.09 -12.88
C ASN A 47 15.04 -15.74 -13.39
N TYR A 48 14.85 -14.64 -12.66
CA TYR A 48 15.39 -13.33 -13.03
C TYR A 48 16.82 -13.20 -12.50
N LYS A 49 17.79 -13.56 -13.35
CA LYS A 49 19.23 -13.51 -13.03
C LYS A 49 19.70 -12.17 -12.46
N VAL A 50 19.06 -11.07 -12.84
CA VAL A 50 19.38 -9.73 -12.33
C VAL A 50 19.15 -9.60 -10.82
N LEU A 51 18.24 -10.39 -10.23
CA LEU A 51 18.01 -10.43 -8.78
C LEU A 51 19.12 -11.19 -8.04
N HIS A 52 19.93 -11.97 -8.74
CA HIS A 52 21.12 -12.63 -8.20
C HIS A 52 22.38 -11.78 -8.38
N THR A 53 22.22 -10.45 -8.29
CA THR A 53 23.32 -9.49 -8.39
C THR A 53 23.29 -8.54 -7.21
N PRO A 54 24.40 -7.82 -6.95
CA PRO A 54 24.45 -6.86 -5.87
C PRO A 54 23.48 -5.70 -6.08
N GLY A 55 22.79 -5.30 -5.02
CA GLY A 55 21.83 -4.21 -5.08
C GLY A 55 21.41 -3.69 -3.71
N VAL A 56 20.44 -2.78 -3.75
CA VAL A 56 19.74 -2.25 -2.58
C VAL A 56 18.24 -2.46 -2.77
N TYR A 57 17.54 -2.78 -1.70
CA TYR A 57 16.10 -3.04 -1.71
C TYR A 57 15.39 -2.30 -0.59
N LEU A 58 14.12 -2.00 -0.84
CA LEU A 58 13.19 -1.40 0.11
C LEU A 58 11.98 -2.32 0.23
N LEU A 59 11.70 -2.80 1.44
CA LEU A 59 10.53 -3.63 1.74
C LEU A 59 9.46 -2.74 2.35
N PHE A 60 8.32 -2.67 1.69
CA PHE A 60 7.18 -1.89 2.13
C PHE A 60 6.10 -2.79 2.69
N GLY A 61 5.45 -2.33 3.75
CA GLY A 61 4.26 -2.98 4.29
C GLY A 61 3.51 -2.03 5.23
N GLU A 62 2.56 -2.58 5.96
CA GLU A 62 1.79 -1.86 6.97
C GLU A 62 1.96 -2.54 8.33
N GLU A 63 2.09 -1.73 9.39
CA GLU A 63 2.16 -2.26 10.75
C GLU A 63 0.85 -2.94 11.14
N THR A 64 0.95 -4.15 11.66
CA THR A 64 -0.19 -4.97 12.11
C THR A 64 -0.96 -4.34 13.27
N THR A 65 -0.33 -3.47 14.06
CA THR A 65 -0.95 -2.83 15.23
C THR A 65 -1.60 -1.48 14.92
N GLU A 66 -0.91 -0.60 14.21
CA GLU A 66 -1.35 0.80 13.99
C GLU A 66 -1.76 1.08 12.53
N GLY A 67 -1.53 0.13 11.61
CA GLY A 67 -1.74 0.32 10.18
C GLY A 67 -0.81 1.36 9.56
N ALA A 68 0.21 1.82 10.29
CA ALA A 68 1.17 2.79 9.78
C ALA A 68 2.00 2.15 8.65
N PRO A 69 2.17 2.83 7.50
CA PRO A 69 3.00 2.30 6.45
C PRO A 69 4.46 2.31 6.91
N PHE A 70 5.16 1.22 6.65
CA PHE A 70 6.56 1.06 7.03
C PHE A 70 7.45 0.79 5.83
N VAL A 71 8.75 1.06 6.02
CA VAL A 71 9.80 0.68 5.08
C VAL A 71 10.98 0.05 5.83
N TYR A 72 11.55 -1.00 5.26
CA TYR A 72 12.85 -1.54 5.65
C TYR A 72 13.82 -1.39 4.48
N VAL A 73 15.01 -0.84 4.72
CA VAL A 73 16.04 -0.68 3.69
C VAL A 73 17.11 -1.73 3.91
N GLY A 74 17.55 -2.43 2.86
CA GLY A 74 18.63 -3.39 2.97
C GLY A 74 19.50 -3.45 1.73
N GLU A 75 20.70 -3.98 1.89
CA GLU A 75 21.60 -4.35 0.78
C GLU A 75 21.84 -5.86 0.72
N ALA A 76 22.25 -6.34 -0.44
CA ALA A 76 22.80 -7.67 -0.60
C ALA A 76 23.71 -7.77 -1.82
N GLU A 77 24.67 -8.70 -1.79
CA GLU A 77 25.41 -9.15 -2.99
C GLU A 77 24.59 -10.11 -3.87
N ASP A 78 23.56 -10.75 -3.27
CA ASP A 78 22.51 -11.52 -3.96
C ASP A 78 21.16 -11.14 -3.35
N ILE A 79 20.38 -10.36 -4.09
CA ILE A 79 19.10 -9.80 -3.61
C ILE A 79 18.07 -10.91 -3.42
N TYR A 80 17.93 -11.82 -4.38
CA TYR A 80 16.95 -12.89 -4.31
C TYR A 80 17.16 -13.76 -3.07
N VAL A 81 18.39 -14.19 -2.82
CA VAL A 81 18.74 -14.98 -1.64
C VAL A 81 18.45 -14.20 -0.36
N ARG A 82 18.79 -12.90 -0.32
CA ARG A 82 18.57 -12.07 0.87
C ARG A 82 17.09 -11.83 1.16
N LEU A 83 16.28 -11.61 0.14
CA LEU A 83 14.84 -11.35 0.26
C LEU A 83 14.07 -12.58 0.77
N ASN A 84 14.53 -13.79 0.45
CA ASN A 84 13.92 -15.03 0.95
C ASN A 84 14.28 -15.34 2.42
N GLN A 85 15.19 -14.57 3.03
CA GLN A 85 15.53 -14.71 4.44
C GLN A 85 14.62 -13.83 5.30
N LYS A 86 14.27 -14.32 6.50
CA LYS A 86 13.50 -13.51 7.46
C LYS A 86 14.31 -12.32 7.98
N HIS A 87 13.75 -11.14 7.82
CA HIS A 87 14.26 -9.87 8.33
C HIS A 87 13.93 -9.70 9.81
N THR A 88 14.54 -8.70 10.44
CA THR A 88 14.38 -8.45 11.88
C THR A 88 12.95 -8.09 12.26
N PHE A 89 12.28 -7.29 11.44
CA PHE A 89 10.90 -6.85 11.68
C PHE A 89 9.90 -8.01 11.60
N GLU A 90 10.15 -9.01 10.74
CA GLU A 90 9.34 -10.23 10.63
C GLU A 90 9.49 -11.17 11.85
N LYS A 91 10.58 -11.00 12.62
CA LYS A 91 10.86 -11.78 13.83
C LYS A 91 10.46 -11.05 15.11
N GLY A 92 10.06 -9.78 15.02
CA GLY A 92 9.66 -8.97 16.17
C GLY A 92 8.36 -9.45 16.82
N ALA A 93 7.99 -8.82 17.94
CA ALA A 93 6.78 -9.16 18.70
C ALA A 93 5.51 -9.16 17.82
N ASN A 94 5.42 -8.21 16.89
CA ASN A 94 4.27 -8.03 16.00
C ASN A 94 4.34 -8.88 14.71
N LYS A 95 5.48 -9.52 14.42
CA LYS A 95 5.69 -10.35 13.22
C LYS A 95 5.19 -9.69 11.93
N GLU A 96 5.61 -8.44 11.71
CA GLU A 96 5.15 -7.64 10.58
C GLU A 96 5.47 -8.33 9.25
N VAL A 97 4.57 -8.18 8.28
CA VAL A 97 4.71 -8.74 6.93
C VAL A 97 4.87 -7.59 5.96
N TRP A 98 5.75 -7.75 4.97
CA TRP A 98 5.92 -6.79 3.88
C TRP A 98 5.14 -7.26 2.65
N ASP A 99 4.65 -6.30 1.87
CA ASP A 99 3.77 -6.50 0.71
C ASP A 99 4.53 -6.42 -0.61
N ASP A 100 5.37 -5.41 -0.76
CA ASP A 100 6.12 -5.14 -1.99
C ASP A 100 7.60 -4.88 -1.69
N ALA A 101 8.46 -5.44 -2.53
CA ALA A 101 9.88 -5.09 -2.58
C ALA A 101 10.14 -4.17 -3.77
N ILE A 102 10.77 -3.01 -3.51
CA ILE A 102 11.39 -2.19 -4.56
C ILE A 102 12.89 -2.45 -4.55
N ILE A 103 13.43 -2.90 -5.68
CA ILE A 103 14.81 -3.39 -5.81
C ILE A 103 15.53 -2.53 -6.84
N LEU A 104 16.72 -2.04 -6.51
CA LEU A 104 17.59 -1.33 -7.42
C LEU A 104 18.87 -2.15 -7.64
N VAL A 105 19.10 -2.53 -8.89
CA VAL A 105 20.22 -3.38 -9.33
C VAL A 105 20.87 -2.77 -10.56
N ALA A 106 22.18 -2.98 -10.71
CA ALA A 106 22.90 -2.47 -11.88
C ALA A 106 22.73 -3.39 -13.08
N LEU A 107 22.61 -2.81 -14.27
CA LEU A 107 22.59 -3.54 -15.54
C LEU A 107 23.97 -4.12 -15.87
N SER A 108 25.04 -3.41 -15.52
CA SER A 108 26.43 -3.85 -15.74
C SER A 108 27.04 -4.39 -14.45
N ALA A 109 27.71 -5.54 -14.55
CA ALA A 109 28.44 -6.12 -13.44
C ALA A 109 29.53 -5.16 -12.92
N GLY A 110 29.61 -5.00 -11.59
CA GLY A 110 30.62 -4.18 -10.92
C GLY A 110 30.25 -2.70 -10.72
N ASP A 111 29.15 -2.22 -11.32
CA ASP A 111 28.71 -0.84 -11.12
C ASP A 111 28.20 -0.60 -9.70
N LEU A 112 27.56 -1.60 -9.11
CA LEU A 112 27.24 -1.68 -7.68
C LEU A 112 28.06 -2.80 -7.03
N ASP A 113 29.14 -2.42 -6.36
CA ASP A 113 29.92 -3.31 -5.50
C ASP A 113 29.44 -3.21 -4.04
N LYS A 114 29.98 -4.07 -3.17
CA LYS A 114 29.64 -4.12 -1.75
C LYS A 114 29.77 -2.76 -1.04
N ALA A 115 30.80 -1.99 -1.35
CA ALA A 115 30.98 -0.69 -0.71
C ALA A 115 29.90 0.28 -1.18
N LYS A 116 29.57 0.30 -2.47
CA LYS A 116 28.54 1.17 -3.04
C LYS A 116 27.13 0.82 -2.54
N ILE A 117 26.72 -0.45 -2.53
CA ILE A 117 25.38 -0.84 -2.05
C ILE A 117 25.21 -0.52 -0.55
N LYS A 118 26.27 -0.67 0.24
CA LYS A 118 26.28 -0.29 1.65
C LYS A 118 26.20 1.23 1.87
N TYR A 119 26.82 2.01 0.98
CA TYR A 119 26.65 3.46 0.97
C TYR A 119 25.19 3.83 0.69
N LEU A 120 24.59 3.21 -0.33
CA LEU A 120 23.19 3.44 -0.71
C LEU A 120 22.21 3.05 0.39
N GLU A 121 22.40 1.89 1.04
CA GLU A 121 21.58 1.44 2.17
C GLU A 121 21.54 2.51 3.29
N GLY A 122 22.71 2.99 3.71
CA GLY A 122 22.80 4.02 4.75
C GLY A 122 22.15 5.34 4.33
N ARG A 123 22.39 5.81 3.10
CA ARG A 123 21.79 7.05 2.60
C ARG A 123 20.28 6.94 2.41
N PHE A 124 19.78 5.84 1.88
CA PHE A 124 18.34 5.59 1.76
C PHE A 124 17.67 5.50 3.14
N TYR A 125 18.32 4.86 4.11
CA TYR A 125 17.85 4.85 5.49
C TYR A 125 17.77 6.26 6.09
N GLU A 126 18.81 7.09 5.93
CA GLU A 126 18.83 8.48 6.42
C GLU A 126 17.69 9.29 5.81
N ILE A 127 17.58 9.27 4.48
CA ILE A 127 16.58 10.06 3.76
C ILE A 127 15.15 9.61 4.12
N ALA A 128 14.90 8.30 4.22
CA ALA A 128 13.59 7.79 4.62
C ALA A 128 13.25 8.18 6.08
N SER A 129 14.23 8.12 6.97
CA SER A 129 14.08 8.49 8.38
C SER A 129 13.81 9.99 8.54
N GLU A 130 14.46 10.83 7.75
CA GLU A 130 14.25 12.28 7.71
C GLU A 130 12.88 12.64 7.12
N ALA A 131 12.45 11.93 6.06
CA ALA A 131 11.19 12.19 5.39
C ALA A 131 9.96 11.92 6.29
N LYS A 132 10.08 10.97 7.23
CA LYS A 132 9.04 10.57 8.21
C LYS A 132 7.69 10.23 7.57
N ARG A 133 7.72 9.76 6.33
CA ARG A 133 6.52 9.34 5.59
C ARG A 133 6.17 7.88 5.85
N PHE A 134 7.19 7.06 6.10
CA PHE A 134 7.08 5.66 6.47
C PHE A 134 7.79 5.44 7.81
N VAL A 135 7.30 4.50 8.62
CA VAL A 135 8.04 4.01 9.79
C VAL A 135 9.24 3.20 9.31
N VAL A 136 10.46 3.59 9.67
CA VAL A 136 11.66 2.86 9.25
C VAL A 136 11.92 1.69 10.20
N LYS A 137 11.84 0.46 9.70
CA LYS A 137 11.86 -0.79 10.50
C LYS A 137 13.26 -1.43 10.66
N ASN A 138 14.31 -0.80 10.16
CA ASN A 138 15.67 -1.26 10.39
C ASN A 138 15.97 -1.31 11.90
N GLY A 139 16.42 -2.46 12.41
CA GLY A 139 16.72 -2.63 13.83
C GLY A 139 17.96 -1.87 14.31
N ASN A 140 18.82 -1.45 13.38
CA ASN A 140 19.99 -0.61 13.63
C ASN A 140 20.16 0.41 12.48
N THR A 141 20.86 1.50 12.76
CA THR A 141 21.28 2.44 11.71
C THR A 141 22.34 1.76 10.81
N PRO A 142 22.09 1.61 9.50
CA PRO A 142 23.08 1.04 8.59
C PRO A 142 24.34 1.90 8.52
N LYS A 143 25.50 1.24 8.43
CA LYS A 143 26.79 1.94 8.38
C LYS A 143 27.08 2.40 6.96
N ILE A 144 27.30 3.70 6.77
CA ILE A 144 27.75 4.25 5.48
C ILE A 144 29.22 3.88 5.26
N SER A 145 29.51 3.25 4.13
CA SER A 145 30.87 2.91 3.73
C SER A 145 31.66 4.15 3.31
N GLN A 146 32.98 4.10 3.45
CA GLN A 146 33.86 5.14 2.91
C GLN A 146 34.08 4.88 1.42
N LEU A 147 33.82 5.92 0.61
CA LEU A 147 33.96 5.88 -0.84
C LEU A 147 34.85 7.03 -1.32
N SER A 148 35.45 6.87 -2.50
CA SER A 148 36.13 7.99 -3.16
C SER A 148 35.13 9.10 -3.51
N LYS A 149 35.59 10.35 -3.64
CA LYS A 149 34.74 11.48 -4.04
C LYS A 149 33.96 11.22 -5.33
N GLN A 150 34.60 10.55 -6.30
CA GLN A 150 33.98 10.17 -7.57
C GLN A 150 32.81 9.19 -7.34
N ASN A 151 33.02 8.16 -6.51
CA ASN A 151 31.98 7.17 -6.21
C ASN A 151 30.84 7.79 -5.37
N ILE A 152 31.14 8.68 -4.43
CA ILE A 152 30.11 9.44 -3.69
C ILE A 152 29.24 10.23 -4.67
N ASN A 153 29.85 10.98 -5.59
CA ASN A 153 29.09 11.75 -6.58
C ASN A 153 28.20 10.85 -7.46
N ALA A 154 28.70 9.68 -7.85
CA ALA A 154 27.91 8.70 -8.60
C ALA A 154 26.72 8.17 -7.78
N MET A 155 26.93 7.81 -6.51
CA MET A 155 25.88 7.32 -5.62
C MET A 155 24.84 8.39 -5.30
N GLU A 156 25.25 9.63 -5.05
CA GLU A 156 24.31 10.74 -4.82
C GLU A 156 23.50 11.07 -6.09
N ASN A 157 24.08 10.93 -7.28
CA ASN A 157 23.34 11.06 -8.52
C ASN A 157 22.36 9.89 -8.74
N LEU A 158 22.73 8.67 -8.35
CA LEU A 158 21.83 7.52 -8.31
C LEU A 158 20.66 7.79 -7.36
N ILE A 159 20.92 8.29 -6.15
CA ILE A 159 19.90 8.66 -5.16
C ILE A 159 18.94 9.72 -5.72
N LYS A 160 19.44 10.74 -6.44
CA LYS A 160 18.58 11.73 -7.10
C LYS A 160 17.63 11.09 -8.12
N LYS A 161 18.12 10.17 -8.95
CA LYS A 161 17.28 9.42 -9.90
C LYS A 161 16.30 8.49 -9.18
N ALA A 162 16.73 7.83 -8.10
CA ALA A 162 15.87 7.01 -7.25
C ALA A 162 14.70 7.81 -6.66
N LYS A 163 14.94 9.05 -6.20
CA LYS A 163 13.89 9.97 -5.73
C LYS A 163 12.85 10.31 -6.82
N LEU A 164 13.24 10.28 -8.10
CA LEU A 164 12.32 10.52 -9.21
C LEU A 164 11.49 9.29 -9.56
N ILE A 165 12.09 8.09 -9.53
CA ILE A 165 11.43 6.87 -9.98
C ILE A 165 10.57 6.22 -8.89
N LEU A 166 10.99 6.25 -7.62
CA LEU A 166 10.28 5.58 -6.52
C LEU A 166 8.80 5.98 -6.39
N PRO A 167 8.41 7.27 -6.47
CA PRO A 167 7.01 7.67 -6.44
C PRO A 167 6.17 7.04 -7.54
N THR A 168 6.77 6.76 -8.71
CA THR A 168 6.08 6.11 -9.84
C THR A 168 5.76 4.63 -9.58
N THR A 169 6.44 4.00 -8.63
CA THR A 169 6.16 2.63 -8.17
C THR A 169 4.99 2.54 -7.18
N GLY A 170 4.47 3.70 -6.75
CA GLY A 170 3.49 3.86 -5.68
C GLY A 170 4.08 4.22 -4.31
N TYR A 171 5.42 4.24 -4.18
CA TYR A 171 6.11 4.44 -2.91
C TYR A 171 6.93 5.74 -2.88
N ASP A 172 6.34 6.80 -2.34
CA ASP A 172 6.97 8.12 -2.23
C ASP A 172 7.82 8.27 -0.95
N VAL A 173 8.73 7.32 -0.71
CA VAL A 173 9.43 7.15 0.58
C VAL A 173 10.39 8.29 0.95
N PHE A 174 10.94 8.98 -0.04
CA PHE A 174 12.00 9.99 0.16
C PHE A 174 11.49 11.43 0.15
N THR A 175 10.20 11.65 -0.09
CA THR A 175 9.60 12.99 -0.04
C THR A 175 9.15 13.29 1.37
N ALA A 176 9.59 14.43 1.90
CA ALA A 176 9.22 14.86 3.25
C ALA A 176 7.70 14.95 3.39
N LYS A 177 7.20 14.52 4.55
CA LYS A 177 5.75 14.57 4.87
C LYS A 177 5.14 15.98 4.70
N SER A 178 5.95 17.05 4.78
CA SER A 178 5.54 18.45 4.55
C SER A 178 5.62 18.92 3.09
N ASP A 179 6.43 18.29 2.24
CA ASP A 179 6.76 18.75 0.89
C ASP A 179 5.78 18.27 -0.18
N SER A 180 4.49 18.19 0.16
CA SER A 180 3.44 18.07 -0.85
C SER A 180 3.32 19.35 -1.67
N VAL A 181 4.33 19.62 -2.50
CA VAL A 181 4.24 20.53 -3.63
C VAL A 181 3.16 19.96 -4.55
N LYS A 182 2.07 20.72 -4.69
CA LYS A 182 1.00 20.47 -5.66
C LYS A 182 1.61 20.22 -7.04
N PRO A 183 1.22 19.15 -7.78
CA PRO A 183 1.72 18.95 -9.13
C PRO A 183 1.38 20.14 -10.04
N PRO A 184 2.18 20.42 -11.09
CA PRO A 184 1.96 21.56 -11.98
C PRO A 184 0.61 21.45 -12.68
N LYS A 185 -0.10 22.58 -12.80
CA LYS A 185 -1.35 22.71 -13.57
C LYS A 185 -1.07 22.44 -15.05
N VAL A 186 -1.29 21.22 -15.52
CA VAL A 186 -1.60 20.96 -16.94
C VAL A 186 -3.06 21.34 -17.16
N GLN A 187 -3.31 22.18 -18.17
CA GLN A 187 -4.64 22.73 -18.45
C GLN A 187 -5.66 21.60 -18.69
N PRO A 188 -6.87 21.69 -18.10
CA PRO A 188 -7.85 20.62 -18.19
C PRO A 188 -8.50 20.57 -19.59
N GLN A 189 -8.44 19.39 -20.22
CA GLN A 189 -9.45 18.99 -21.21
C GLN A 189 -10.85 19.01 -20.55
N PRO A 190 -11.91 19.34 -21.31
CA PRO A 190 -13.18 19.76 -20.74
C PRO A 190 -13.87 18.61 -19.99
N LYS A 191 -13.83 18.68 -18.67
CA LYS A 191 -14.65 17.88 -17.76
C LYS A 191 -16.10 18.38 -17.80
N PRO A 192 -17.10 17.48 -17.73
CA PRO A 192 -18.49 17.90 -17.57
C PRO A 192 -18.64 18.67 -16.25
N LYS A 193 -19.46 19.71 -16.31
CA LYS A 193 -19.60 20.80 -15.34
C LYS A 193 -19.72 20.30 -13.88
N LYS A 194 -18.81 20.76 -13.02
CA LYS A 194 -18.94 20.70 -11.56
C LYS A 194 -20.12 21.57 -11.11
N LYS A 195 -21.11 20.98 -10.44
CA LYS A 195 -21.86 21.70 -9.41
C LYS A 195 -21.05 21.61 -8.12
N GLN A 196 -20.71 22.75 -7.51
CA GLN A 196 -20.23 22.79 -6.13
C GLN A 196 -21.27 22.14 -5.21
N GLY A 197 -20.81 21.26 -4.31
CA GLY A 197 -21.60 20.79 -3.18
C GLY A 197 -20.71 20.13 -2.14
N LYS A 198 -20.50 20.87 -1.04
CA LYS A 198 -20.43 20.46 0.38
C LYS A 198 -19.52 19.31 0.84
N ILE A 199 -18.90 19.53 2.00
CA ILE A 199 -18.56 18.50 2.99
C ILE A 199 -19.73 17.51 3.03
N VAL A 200 -19.50 16.22 2.75
CA VAL A 200 -20.58 15.24 2.86
C VAL A 200 -20.71 14.93 4.34
N ASP A 201 -21.62 15.65 5.01
CA ASP A 201 -22.11 15.27 6.34
C ASP A 201 -22.59 13.81 6.24
N LEU A 202 -22.00 12.89 7.01
CA LEU A 202 -22.51 11.53 7.08
C LEU A 202 -23.99 11.58 7.46
N PRO A 203 -24.88 10.80 6.82
CA PRO A 203 -26.27 10.79 7.22
C PRO A 203 -26.39 10.34 8.69
N PRO A 204 -27.41 10.79 9.42
CA PRO A 204 -27.60 10.39 10.80
C PRO A 204 -27.78 8.87 10.88
N LEU A 205 -27.21 8.28 11.93
CA LEU A 205 -27.44 6.88 12.26
C LEU A 205 -28.93 6.63 12.53
N PRO A 206 -29.45 5.42 12.24
CA PRO A 206 -30.87 5.08 12.44
C PRO A 206 -31.32 5.17 13.90
N SER A 207 -32.64 5.05 14.14
CA SER A 207 -33.17 5.02 15.50
C SER A 207 -32.56 3.87 16.31
N LYS A 208 -32.15 4.17 17.55
CA LYS A 208 -31.64 3.17 18.51
C LYS A 208 -32.69 2.12 18.91
N GLU A 209 -33.97 2.36 18.62
CA GLU A 209 -35.06 1.41 18.87
C GLU A 209 -35.02 0.19 17.93
N LEU A 210 -34.40 0.31 16.75
CA LEU A 210 -34.29 -0.81 15.79
C LEU A 210 -33.53 -2.00 16.37
N GLY A 211 -33.82 -3.22 15.90
CA GLY A 211 -32.99 -4.39 16.23
C GLY A 211 -31.54 -4.21 15.76
N PRO A 212 -30.52 -4.82 16.40
CA PRO A 212 -29.10 -4.64 16.03
C PRO A 212 -28.79 -4.90 14.54
N CYS A 213 -29.33 -5.97 13.96
CA CYS A 213 -29.14 -6.27 12.53
C CYS A 213 -29.80 -5.20 11.63
N GLU A 214 -31.01 -4.80 11.98
CA GLU A 214 -31.77 -3.80 11.21
C GLU A 214 -31.12 -2.41 11.31
N TYR A 215 -30.60 -2.07 12.49
CA TYR A 215 -29.85 -0.85 12.74
C TYR A 215 -28.60 -0.76 11.84
N ALA A 216 -27.73 -1.77 11.86
CA ALA A 216 -26.51 -1.78 11.05
C ALA A 216 -26.84 -1.78 9.53
N LYS A 217 -27.83 -2.58 9.12
CA LYS A 217 -28.26 -2.63 7.72
C LYS A 217 -28.80 -1.29 7.23
N THR A 218 -29.72 -0.69 8.00
CA THR A 218 -30.32 0.61 7.67
C THR A 218 -29.28 1.72 7.68
N GLY A 219 -28.31 1.68 8.60
CA GLY A 219 -27.21 2.65 8.66
C GLY A 219 -26.33 2.60 7.41
N LEU A 220 -25.95 1.39 6.96
CA LEU A 220 -25.20 1.22 5.72
C LEU A 220 -26.01 1.66 4.49
N GLU A 221 -27.31 1.34 4.45
CA GLU A 221 -28.18 1.77 3.36
C GLU A 221 -28.32 3.31 3.30
N ASN A 222 -28.53 3.96 4.44
CA ASN A 222 -28.60 5.42 4.51
C ASN A 222 -27.30 6.07 4.03
N LEU A 223 -26.15 5.51 4.44
CA LEU A 223 -24.83 5.94 4.01
C LEU A 223 -24.66 5.84 2.49
N LEU A 224 -24.97 4.70 1.90
CA LEU A 224 -24.81 4.52 0.45
C LEU A 224 -25.81 5.38 -0.32
N ASN A 225 -27.04 5.53 0.18
CA ASN A 225 -28.07 6.37 -0.42
C ASN A 225 -27.75 7.87 -0.34
N SER A 226 -26.88 8.32 0.58
CA SER A 226 -26.41 9.71 0.60
C SER A 226 -25.39 10.00 -0.51
N GLY A 227 -24.97 8.97 -1.25
CA GLY A 227 -23.93 9.06 -2.28
C GLY A 227 -22.52 8.83 -1.75
N TYR A 228 -22.37 8.33 -0.51
CA TYR A 228 -21.06 7.96 0.01
C TYR A 228 -20.45 6.82 -0.80
N THR A 229 -19.22 7.03 -1.28
CA THR A 229 -18.45 6.02 -2.01
C THR A 229 -17.24 5.60 -1.19
N PHE A 230 -17.10 4.30 -0.92
CA PHE A 230 -15.91 3.76 -0.29
C PHE A 230 -14.72 3.86 -1.25
N SER A 231 -13.57 4.27 -0.72
CA SER A 231 -12.30 4.22 -1.42
C SER A 231 -11.79 2.77 -1.54
N GLU A 232 -10.87 2.52 -2.46
CA GLU A 232 -10.21 1.20 -2.59
C GLU A 232 -9.58 0.73 -1.27
N ALA A 233 -8.93 1.64 -0.53
CA ALA A 233 -8.31 1.34 0.76
C ALA A 233 -9.35 0.90 1.80
N GLN A 234 -10.50 1.59 1.85
CA GLN A 234 -11.61 1.21 2.72
C GLN A 234 -12.20 -0.15 2.33
N MET A 235 -12.38 -0.40 1.03
CA MET A 235 -12.88 -1.69 0.56
C MET A 235 -11.92 -2.84 0.87
N LYS A 236 -10.60 -2.62 0.78
CA LYS A 236 -9.59 -3.61 1.21
C LYS A 236 -9.61 -3.83 2.72
N ARG A 237 -9.68 -2.76 3.52
CA ARG A 237 -9.72 -2.83 4.98
C ARG A 237 -10.95 -3.58 5.49
N TYR A 238 -12.14 -3.16 5.06
CA TYR A 238 -13.39 -3.80 5.48
C TYR A 238 -13.60 -5.17 4.82
N GLY A 239 -12.87 -5.44 3.73
CA GLY A 239 -12.79 -6.71 3.02
C GLY A 239 -11.92 -7.78 3.67
N SER A 240 -11.11 -7.42 4.68
CA SER A 240 -10.23 -8.35 5.39
C SER A 240 -10.73 -8.64 6.82
N ILE A 241 -10.35 -9.80 7.36
CA ILE A 241 -10.63 -10.15 8.76
C ILE A 241 -9.94 -9.15 9.68
N GLU A 242 -8.67 -8.87 9.38
CA GLU A 242 -7.78 -8.03 10.16
C GLU A 242 -8.32 -6.60 10.26
N GLY A 243 -8.67 -5.98 9.13
CA GLY A 243 -9.19 -4.62 9.12
C GLY A 243 -10.61 -4.47 9.66
N SER A 244 -11.32 -5.59 9.87
CA SER A 244 -12.67 -5.61 10.42
C SER A 244 -12.70 -5.89 11.93
N LYS A 245 -11.59 -6.33 12.54
CA LYS A 245 -11.50 -6.63 13.99
C LYS A 245 -11.62 -5.38 14.86
N ASP A 246 -11.24 -4.22 14.33
CA ASP A 246 -11.38 -2.93 15.03
C ASP A 246 -12.85 -2.55 15.26
N PHE A 247 -13.75 -3.18 14.53
CA PHE A 247 -15.16 -2.80 14.41
C PHE A 247 -16.12 -3.97 14.63
N THR A 248 -15.59 -5.18 14.82
CA THR A 248 -16.39 -6.38 14.99
C THR A 248 -15.64 -7.37 15.89
N HIS A 249 -16.39 -8.07 16.72
CA HIS A 249 -15.84 -9.17 17.54
C HIS A 249 -15.79 -10.51 16.78
N ARG A 250 -15.81 -10.48 15.45
CA ARG A 250 -15.98 -11.66 14.60
C ARG A 250 -14.72 -11.93 13.81
N ASN A 251 -14.41 -13.21 13.62
CA ASN A 251 -13.32 -13.63 12.74
C ASN A 251 -13.81 -13.76 11.28
N ASN A 252 -14.51 -12.74 10.80
CA ASN A 252 -14.98 -12.61 9.41
C ASN A 252 -14.76 -11.16 8.97
N PRO A 253 -14.47 -10.91 7.68
CA PRO A 253 -14.56 -9.57 7.13
C PRO A 253 -15.92 -8.93 7.40
N MET A 254 -15.94 -7.62 7.61
CA MET A 254 -17.19 -6.85 7.69
C MET A 254 -17.88 -6.85 6.33
N PHE A 255 -17.10 -6.71 5.25
CA PHE A 255 -17.56 -6.78 3.87
C PHE A 255 -16.97 -7.98 3.13
N TRP A 256 -17.83 -8.73 2.45
CA TRP A 256 -17.39 -9.68 1.43
C TRP A 256 -17.45 -9.00 0.06
N VAL A 257 -16.30 -8.63 -0.50
CA VAL A 257 -16.23 -7.97 -1.81
C VAL A 257 -16.40 -8.99 -2.92
N LEU A 258 -17.37 -8.77 -3.81
CA LEU A 258 -17.64 -9.64 -4.95
C LEU A 258 -16.66 -9.33 -6.08
N LYS A 259 -16.16 -10.39 -6.73
CA LYS A 259 -15.34 -10.26 -7.93
C LYS A 259 -16.16 -9.73 -9.10
N ASN A 260 -15.48 -9.25 -10.14
CA ASN A 260 -16.16 -8.77 -11.33
C ASN A 260 -16.99 -9.90 -11.96
N GLY A 261 -18.27 -9.65 -12.24
CA GLY A 261 -19.22 -10.66 -12.76
C GLY A 261 -19.73 -11.70 -11.76
N GLU A 262 -19.13 -11.86 -10.58
CA GLU A 262 -19.56 -12.82 -9.55
C GLU A 262 -20.94 -12.44 -8.99
N LYS A 263 -21.84 -13.41 -8.85
CA LYS A 263 -23.15 -13.24 -8.22
C LYS A 263 -23.11 -13.91 -6.84
N ARG A 264 -23.96 -13.44 -5.93
CA ARG A 264 -24.09 -14.06 -4.61
C ARG A 264 -24.44 -15.55 -4.69
N ALA A 265 -25.24 -15.95 -5.68
CA ALA A 265 -25.62 -17.35 -5.88
C ALA A 265 -24.42 -18.27 -6.17
N ASP A 266 -23.28 -17.70 -6.58
CA ASP A 266 -22.06 -18.43 -6.91
C ASP A 266 -21.16 -18.63 -5.66
N LEU A 267 -21.51 -18.01 -4.52
CA LEU A 267 -20.70 -18.06 -3.30
C LEU A 267 -20.94 -19.35 -2.51
N ASP A 268 -19.88 -19.81 -1.84
CA ASP A 268 -19.94 -20.96 -0.94
C ASP A 268 -20.93 -20.72 0.22
N LYS A 269 -21.57 -21.81 0.67
CA LYS A 269 -22.58 -21.77 1.73
C LYS A 269 -22.04 -21.17 3.03
N THR A 270 -20.77 -21.41 3.35
CA THR A 270 -20.10 -20.84 4.53
C THR A 270 -20.03 -19.31 4.51
N ILE A 271 -20.04 -18.70 3.32
CA ILE A 271 -20.13 -17.25 3.13
C ILE A 271 -21.60 -16.84 3.18
N THR A 272 -22.49 -17.51 2.45
CA THR A 272 -23.90 -17.11 2.40
C THR A 272 -24.60 -17.16 3.75
N ASP A 273 -24.18 -18.06 4.65
CA ASP A 273 -24.72 -18.17 6.01
C ASP A 273 -24.24 -17.05 6.94
N ARG A 274 -23.14 -16.37 6.62
CA ARG A 274 -22.52 -15.33 7.47
C ARG A 274 -22.81 -13.91 7.02
N TYR A 275 -23.14 -13.69 5.75
CA TYR A 275 -23.40 -12.35 5.18
C TYR A 275 -24.83 -12.22 4.69
N TRP A 276 -25.42 -11.02 4.81
CA TRP A 276 -26.78 -10.77 4.34
C TRP A 276 -26.93 -11.04 2.84
N ALA A 277 -28.14 -11.43 2.43
CA ALA A 277 -28.44 -11.71 1.03
C ALA A 277 -28.39 -10.48 0.12
N LYS A 278 -28.58 -9.29 0.68
CA LYS A 278 -28.54 -8.04 -0.05
C LYS A 278 -27.12 -7.75 -0.52
N VAL A 279 -26.98 -7.51 -1.82
CA VAL A 279 -25.75 -6.98 -2.43
C VAL A 279 -25.81 -5.46 -2.35
N PHE A 280 -24.80 -4.88 -1.72
CA PHE A 280 -24.58 -3.45 -1.65
C PHE A 280 -23.63 -3.03 -2.78
N GLN A 281 -23.76 -1.77 -3.21
CA GLN A 281 -22.89 -1.20 -4.22
C GLN A 281 -22.37 0.17 -3.77
N SER A 282 -21.10 0.41 -3.98
CA SER A 282 -20.43 1.68 -3.70
C SER A 282 -19.40 1.96 -4.78
N GLY A 283 -19.69 2.90 -5.67
CA GLY A 283 -18.92 3.09 -6.91
C GLY A 283 -18.91 1.81 -7.75
N GLU A 284 -17.70 1.36 -8.11
CA GLU A 284 -17.45 0.14 -8.89
C GLU A 284 -17.53 -1.15 -8.04
N TYR A 285 -17.54 -1.04 -6.71
CA TYR A 285 -17.50 -2.19 -5.83
C TYR A 285 -18.90 -2.73 -5.53
N ARG A 286 -19.05 -4.04 -5.65
CA ARG A 286 -20.22 -4.78 -5.16
C ARG A 286 -19.79 -5.64 -3.98
N PHE A 287 -20.55 -5.66 -2.89
CA PHE A 287 -20.17 -6.38 -1.69
C PHE A 287 -21.37 -6.81 -0.86
N LEU A 288 -21.15 -7.72 0.08
CA LEU A 288 -22.11 -8.16 1.08
C LEU A 288 -21.64 -7.70 2.45
N MET A 289 -22.56 -7.39 3.37
CA MET A 289 -22.21 -7.07 4.75
C MET A 289 -22.49 -8.26 5.67
N PHE A 290 -21.59 -8.47 6.64
CA PHE A 290 -21.73 -9.48 7.66
C PHE A 290 -23.04 -9.33 8.46
N SER A 291 -23.70 -10.45 8.75
CA SER A 291 -25.11 -10.47 9.13
C SER A 291 -25.41 -10.56 10.62
N GLN A 292 -24.43 -10.92 11.46
CA GLN A 292 -24.70 -11.35 12.84
C GLN A 292 -24.41 -10.22 13.84
N TRP A 293 -25.40 -9.34 14.00
CA TRP A 293 -25.39 -8.26 14.98
C TRP A 293 -26.31 -8.62 16.14
N TYR A 294 -25.85 -8.42 17.37
CA TYR A 294 -26.53 -8.89 18.57
C TYR A 294 -26.79 -7.75 19.55
N LYS A 295 -27.73 -7.98 20.48
CA LYS A 295 -27.96 -7.05 21.59
C LYS A 295 -26.74 -7.06 22.50
N ASP A 296 -26.48 -5.92 23.13
CA ASP A 296 -25.46 -5.79 24.16
C ASP A 296 -25.71 -6.89 25.21
N ASN A 297 -24.68 -7.65 25.59
CA ASN A 297 -24.69 -8.87 26.45
C ASN A 297 -24.64 -10.23 25.75
N ILE A 298 -24.61 -10.30 24.41
CA ILE A 298 -24.37 -11.56 23.66
C ILE A 298 -23.03 -11.48 22.94
N SER A 299 -22.22 -12.53 22.99
CA SER A 299 -20.93 -12.58 22.26
C SER A 299 -21.12 -12.37 20.75
N GLY A 300 -20.65 -11.25 20.22
CA GLY A 300 -20.74 -10.89 18.80
C GLY A 300 -20.66 -9.38 18.57
N SER A 301 -20.94 -8.92 17.35
CA SER A 301 -20.91 -7.48 17.02
C SER A 301 -22.19 -6.78 17.49
N HIS A 302 -22.06 -5.54 17.96
CA HIS A 302 -23.10 -4.74 18.58
C HIS A 302 -23.36 -3.43 17.83
N LYS A 303 -24.41 -2.70 18.24
CA LYS A 303 -24.70 -1.38 17.66
C LYS A 303 -23.58 -0.38 17.91
N SER A 304 -22.94 -0.44 19.07
CA SER A 304 -21.77 0.40 19.41
C SER A 304 -20.62 0.19 18.43
N ASP A 305 -20.37 -1.06 18.02
CA ASP A 305 -19.26 -1.37 17.12
C ASP A 305 -19.54 -0.84 15.71
N PHE A 306 -20.81 -0.90 15.30
CA PHE A 306 -21.26 -0.24 14.07
C PHE A 306 -21.11 1.28 14.15
N ASP A 307 -21.49 1.92 15.27
CA ASP A 307 -21.33 3.36 15.45
C ASP A 307 -19.86 3.77 15.39
N ASN A 308 -18.98 3.01 16.07
CA ASN A 308 -17.55 3.25 16.08
C ASN A 308 -16.99 3.19 14.65
N TRP A 309 -17.33 2.14 13.90
CA TRP A 309 -16.99 2.03 12.48
C TRP A 309 -17.52 3.22 11.67
N TYR A 310 -18.78 3.57 11.85
CA TYR A 310 -19.44 4.64 11.11
C TYR A 310 -18.76 6.00 11.32
N ASN A 311 -18.33 6.29 12.55
CA ASN A 311 -17.63 7.53 12.89
C ASN A 311 -16.21 7.59 12.32
N THR A 312 -15.56 6.45 12.04
CA THR A 312 -14.27 6.46 11.33
C THR A 312 -14.39 6.98 9.90
N LEU A 313 -15.60 7.00 9.33
CA LEU A 313 -15.83 7.46 7.96
C LEU A 313 -15.75 9.00 7.81
N THR A 314 -15.75 9.74 8.93
CA THR A 314 -15.61 11.22 8.99
C THR A 314 -14.20 11.72 9.20
N GLU A 315 -13.29 10.88 9.69
CA GLU A 315 -11.92 11.29 10.02
C GLU A 315 -11.03 11.14 8.77
N LYS A 316 -10.63 12.28 8.20
CA LYS A 316 -9.63 12.40 7.13
C LYS A 316 -8.35 13.01 7.67
#